data_AF-A0A8T3E5J3-F1
#
_entry.id   AF-A0A8T3E5J3-F1
#
_cell.length_a   1.000
_cell.length_b   1.000
_cell.length_c   1.000
_cell.angle_alpha   90.00
_cell.angle_beta   90.00
_cell.angle_gamma   90.00
#
_symmetry.space_group_name_H-M   'P 1'
#
loop_
_entity.id
_entity.type
_entity.pdbx_description
1 polymer ?
#
loop_
_entity_poly.entity_id
_entity_poly.type
_entity_poly.pdbx_seq_one_letter_code
_entity_poly.pdbx_strand_id
1 'polypeptide(L)'
;MKHNAVLMAWPQSWKNEGALSWRNFIETVRETTAAHQALLVAKNIDTFPTNQERLSEGGTIDVWWIVHDGGLLMLLPFLLRQHKVWRKCKMRIFTVAQMDDNSIQMKKDLQMFLYHLRLDAEVEVVEMHDSDISAFTYEKTLVMEQRSQMLKQMQLSRTEREREAQLIHDRNTASHAALNDKANATPDRVHMTWTKEKFFTERNRHREANVGVRDIFNMKPNQSNVRRMHTAVKLNEAVVSKSQEAQLVLLNMPGPPRNRDGDENYMEFLEVLMEGLNRVLLVRGGGREVITIYS
;
A
#
# COMPACT_ATOMS: atom_id res chain seq x y z
N MET A 1 -24.67 -7.08 -15.00
CA MET A 1 -23.63 -6.16 -14.48
C MET A 1 -22.78 -6.91 -13.47
N LYS A 2 -21.45 -6.70 -13.44
CA LYS A 2 -20.53 -7.30 -12.46
C LYS A 2 -19.89 -6.18 -11.63
N HIS A 3 -19.62 -6.45 -10.35
CA HIS A 3 -18.90 -5.50 -9.49
C HIS A 3 -17.40 -5.47 -9.84
N ASN A 4 -16.76 -4.32 -9.59
CA ASN A 4 -15.33 -4.07 -9.84
C ASN A 4 -14.53 -3.82 -8.55
N ALA A 5 -15.21 -3.61 -7.43
CA ALA A 5 -14.61 -3.38 -6.12
C ALA A 5 -15.34 -4.18 -5.03
N VAL A 6 -14.61 -4.50 -3.97
CA VAL A 6 -15.12 -5.05 -2.71
C VAL A 6 -14.82 -4.03 -1.61
N LEU A 7 -15.83 -3.66 -0.83
CA LEU A 7 -15.70 -2.77 0.33
C LEU A 7 -16.03 -3.57 1.59
N MET A 8 -15.15 -3.53 2.57
CA MET A 8 -15.36 -4.20 3.86
C MET A 8 -14.82 -3.39 5.04
N ALA A 9 -15.28 -3.72 6.25
CA ALA A 9 -14.79 -3.11 7.47
C ALA A 9 -13.54 -3.84 7.99
N TRP A 10 -12.65 -3.09 8.66
CA TRP A 10 -11.56 -3.66 9.44
C TRP A 10 -12.10 -4.48 10.63
N PRO A 11 -11.60 -5.70 10.90
CA PRO A 11 -12.01 -6.49 12.06
C PRO A 11 -11.38 -5.92 13.35
N GLN A 12 -12.02 -4.90 13.96
CA GLN A 12 -11.47 -4.12 15.09
C GLN A 12 -11.00 -4.99 16.29
N SER A 13 -11.73 -6.05 16.61
CA SER A 13 -11.45 -6.90 17.78
C SER A 13 -10.76 -8.21 17.42
N TRP A 14 -10.03 -8.27 16.31
CA TRP A 14 -9.49 -9.53 15.79
C TRP A 14 -8.56 -10.30 16.74
N LYS A 15 -7.94 -9.63 17.73
CA LYS A 15 -7.12 -10.27 18.77
C LYS A 15 -7.95 -10.96 19.86
N ASN A 16 -9.18 -10.48 20.08
CA ASN A 16 -10.07 -10.94 21.15
C ASN A 16 -11.20 -11.82 20.62
N GLU A 17 -11.63 -11.58 19.39
CA GLU A 17 -12.58 -12.41 18.67
C GLU A 17 -11.92 -13.71 18.22
N GLY A 18 -12.68 -14.81 18.22
CA GLY A 18 -12.18 -16.10 17.77
C GLY A 18 -11.54 -16.04 16.38
N ALA A 19 -10.57 -16.92 16.13
CA ALA A 19 -9.69 -16.87 14.94
C ALA A 19 -10.39 -16.85 13.58
N LEU A 20 -11.69 -17.15 13.52
CA LEU A 20 -12.51 -17.12 12.31
C LEU A 20 -12.65 -15.72 11.69
N SER A 21 -12.81 -14.67 12.51
CA SER A 21 -13.11 -13.30 12.05
C SER A 21 -12.01 -12.76 11.13
N TRP A 22 -10.76 -12.78 11.59
CA TRP A 22 -9.62 -12.26 10.83
C TRP A 22 -9.10 -13.21 9.74
N ARG A 23 -9.30 -14.52 9.89
CA ARG A 23 -9.01 -15.47 8.81
C ARG A 23 -9.93 -15.26 7.62
N ASN A 24 -11.23 -15.03 7.86
CA ASN A 24 -12.18 -14.69 6.81
C ASN A 24 -11.82 -13.36 6.14
N PHE A 25 -11.37 -12.37 6.92
CA PHE A 25 -10.85 -11.11 6.38
C PHE A 25 -9.70 -11.37 5.38
N ILE A 26 -8.68 -12.13 5.79
CA ILE A 26 -7.53 -12.41 4.91
C ILE A 26 -7.93 -13.25 3.69
N GLU A 27 -8.80 -14.23 3.86
CA GLU A 27 -9.30 -15.01 2.71
C GLU A 27 -10.04 -14.10 1.73
N THR A 28 -10.87 -13.17 2.22
CA THR A 28 -11.53 -12.16 1.36
C THR A 28 -10.51 -11.31 0.61
N VAL A 29 -9.42 -10.89 1.26
CA VAL A 29 -8.32 -10.12 0.62
C VAL A 29 -7.68 -10.93 -0.51
N ARG A 30 -7.41 -12.23 -0.28
CA ARG A 30 -6.82 -13.14 -1.28
C ARG A 30 -7.75 -13.37 -2.46
N GLU A 31 -9.01 -13.70 -2.19
CA GLU A 31 -10.03 -13.97 -3.21
C GLU A 31 -10.28 -12.72 -4.07
N THR A 32 -10.38 -11.54 -3.45
CA THR A 32 -10.53 -10.26 -4.17
C THR A 32 -9.33 -9.98 -5.07
N THR A 33 -8.12 -10.23 -4.57
CA THR A 33 -6.88 -10.07 -5.35
C THR A 33 -6.83 -11.06 -6.52
N ALA A 34 -7.19 -12.33 -6.29
CA ALA A 34 -7.23 -13.37 -7.32
C ALA A 34 -8.31 -13.11 -8.38
N ALA A 35 -9.41 -12.46 -7.99
CA ALA A 35 -10.47 -12.02 -8.89
C ALA A 35 -10.11 -10.75 -9.70
N HIS A 36 -8.95 -10.14 -9.45
CA HIS A 36 -8.53 -8.87 -10.05
C HIS A 36 -9.53 -7.72 -9.81
N GLN A 37 -10.07 -7.65 -8.60
CA GLN A 37 -10.98 -6.59 -8.16
C GLN A 37 -10.27 -5.64 -7.20
N ALA A 38 -10.71 -4.39 -7.17
CA ALA A 38 -10.24 -3.44 -6.17
C ALA A 38 -10.76 -3.84 -4.77
N LEU A 39 -9.96 -3.64 -3.74
CA LEU A 39 -10.35 -3.83 -2.35
C LEU A 39 -10.24 -2.52 -1.58
N LEU A 40 -11.30 -2.20 -0.84
CA LEU A 40 -11.37 -1.06 0.06
C LEU A 40 -11.66 -1.58 1.46
N VAL A 41 -10.79 -1.24 2.43
CA VAL A 41 -10.97 -1.62 3.84
C VAL A 41 -11.10 -0.38 4.69
N ALA A 42 -12.27 -0.16 5.27
CA ALA A 42 -12.54 0.99 6.15
C ALA A 42 -12.30 0.62 7.62
N LYS A 43 -11.41 1.34 8.29
CA LYS A 43 -11.16 1.20 9.74
C LYS A 43 -11.92 2.27 10.52
N ASN A 44 -12.39 1.90 11.71
CA ASN A 44 -13.16 2.76 12.61
C ASN A 44 -14.43 3.30 11.93
N ILE A 45 -15.21 2.41 11.32
CA ILE A 45 -16.43 2.78 10.58
C ILE A 45 -17.43 3.57 11.42
N ASP A 46 -17.45 3.36 12.73
CA ASP A 46 -18.35 4.04 13.65
C ASP A 46 -18.03 5.53 13.81
N THR A 47 -16.82 5.95 13.42
CA THR A 47 -16.41 7.37 13.45
C THR A 47 -16.62 8.08 12.11
N PHE A 48 -17.09 7.37 11.07
CA PHE A 48 -17.42 7.99 9.77
C PHE A 48 -18.65 8.90 9.87
N PRO A 49 -18.62 10.06 9.18
CA PRO A 49 -19.71 11.01 9.24
C PRO A 49 -20.98 10.47 8.59
N THR A 50 -22.12 10.77 9.22
CA THR A 50 -23.44 10.52 8.65
C THR A 50 -23.76 11.54 7.54
N ASN A 51 -24.84 11.29 6.79
CA ASN A 51 -25.29 12.20 5.71
C ASN A 51 -25.76 13.59 6.21
N GLN A 52 -26.05 13.71 7.50
CA GLN A 52 -26.48 14.95 8.14
C GLN A 52 -25.29 15.84 8.50
N GLU A 53 -24.12 15.24 8.75
CA GLU A 53 -22.91 15.96 9.11
C GLU A 53 -22.29 16.68 7.92
N ARG A 54 -21.60 17.78 8.21
CA ARG A 54 -20.75 18.49 7.25
C ARG A 54 -19.41 18.65 7.93
N LEU A 55 -18.39 18.01 7.36
CA LEU A 55 -17.05 18.17 7.90
C LEU A 55 -16.61 19.62 7.73
N SER A 56 -15.88 20.11 8.73
CA SER A 56 -15.56 21.53 8.86
C SER A 56 -14.73 22.04 7.68
N GLU A 57 -14.91 23.32 7.41
CA GLU A 57 -14.08 24.09 6.49
C GLU A 57 -12.66 24.14 7.08
N GLY A 58 -11.72 23.43 6.46
CA GLY A 58 -10.36 23.24 6.98
C GLY A 58 -9.97 21.79 7.27
N GLY A 59 -10.91 20.85 7.31
CA GLY A 59 -10.58 19.43 7.39
C GLY A 59 -9.84 18.92 6.15
N THR A 60 -8.94 17.95 6.29
CA THR A 60 -8.17 17.40 5.17
C THR A 60 -8.52 15.95 4.86
N ILE A 61 -8.46 15.58 3.58
CA ILE A 61 -8.37 14.20 3.11
C ILE A 61 -6.93 14.00 2.67
N ASP A 62 -6.23 13.13 3.37
CA ASP A 62 -4.81 12.89 3.17
C ASP A 62 -4.61 11.58 2.43
N VAL A 63 -3.91 11.64 1.30
CA VAL A 63 -3.63 10.50 0.42
C VAL A 63 -2.16 10.16 0.52
N TRP A 64 -1.85 9.03 1.13
CA TRP A 64 -0.50 8.50 1.19
C TRP A 64 -0.27 7.52 0.05
N TRP A 65 0.27 8.06 -1.04
CA TRP A 65 0.56 7.31 -2.26
C TRP A 65 1.97 6.74 -2.19
N ILE A 66 2.05 5.48 -1.74
CA ILE A 66 3.32 4.78 -1.50
C ILE A 66 3.70 3.95 -2.74
N VAL A 67 2.73 3.28 -3.38
CA VAL A 67 2.95 2.37 -4.52
C VAL A 67 1.73 2.24 -5.46
N HIS A 68 1.89 1.41 -6.50
CA HIS A 68 0.95 1.13 -7.60
C HIS A 68 -0.45 0.73 -7.14
N ASP A 69 -1.43 1.48 -7.61
CA ASP A 69 -2.85 1.26 -7.35
C ASP A 69 -3.74 1.57 -8.57
N GLY A 70 -3.13 1.96 -9.69
CA GLY A 70 -3.89 2.33 -10.89
C GLY A 70 -4.47 3.74 -10.88
N GLY A 71 -4.07 4.59 -9.92
CA GLY A 71 -4.63 5.93 -9.74
C GLY A 71 -5.94 5.95 -8.93
N LEU A 72 -6.31 4.82 -8.31
CA LEU A 72 -7.53 4.66 -7.53
C LEU A 72 -7.53 5.54 -6.27
N LEU A 73 -6.40 5.65 -5.57
CA LEU A 73 -6.15 6.56 -4.44
C LEU A 73 -6.34 8.03 -4.82
N MET A 74 -6.17 8.37 -6.09
CA MET A 74 -6.41 9.73 -6.59
C MET A 74 -7.89 9.94 -6.95
N LEU A 75 -8.55 8.91 -7.45
CA LEU A 75 -9.97 8.97 -7.84
C LEU A 75 -10.90 9.02 -6.62
N LEU A 76 -10.63 8.22 -5.58
CA LEU A 76 -11.53 8.11 -4.42
C LEU A 76 -11.76 9.44 -3.69
N PRO A 77 -10.72 10.22 -3.32
CA PRO A 77 -10.90 11.53 -2.70
C PRO A 77 -11.62 12.53 -3.61
N PHE A 78 -11.35 12.48 -4.91
CA PHE A 78 -12.03 13.33 -5.89
C PHE A 78 -13.53 13.05 -5.90
N LEU A 79 -13.94 11.78 -5.95
CA LEU A 79 -15.35 11.39 -5.88
C LEU A 79 -15.98 11.74 -4.53
N LEU A 80 -15.27 11.53 -3.42
CA LEU A 80 -15.75 11.88 -2.08
C LEU A 80 -16.07 13.38 -1.98
N ARG A 81 -15.20 14.27 -2.50
CA ARG A 81 -15.41 15.73 -2.47
C ARG A 81 -16.61 16.20 -3.30
N GLN A 82 -17.18 15.38 -4.19
CA GLN A 82 -18.45 15.72 -4.84
C GLN A 82 -19.63 15.69 -3.85
N HIS A 83 -19.53 14.83 -2.83
CA HIS A 83 -20.56 14.70 -1.81
C HIS A 83 -20.52 15.85 -0.80
N LYS A 84 -21.71 16.35 -0.44
CA LYS A 84 -21.93 17.47 0.49
C LYS A 84 -21.20 17.35 1.83
N VAL A 85 -20.97 16.13 2.33
CA VAL A 85 -20.24 15.86 3.60
C VAL A 85 -18.76 16.25 3.51
N TRP A 86 -18.11 15.93 2.38
CA TRP A 86 -16.65 16.04 2.21
C TRP A 86 -16.24 17.20 1.30
N ARG A 87 -17.20 17.89 0.67
CA ARG A 87 -16.98 18.95 -0.32
C ARG A 87 -16.04 20.06 0.14
N LYS A 88 -16.10 20.40 1.43
CA LYS A 88 -15.27 21.44 2.05
C LYS A 88 -13.88 20.96 2.50
N CYS A 89 -13.61 19.65 2.42
CA CYS A 89 -12.30 19.14 2.80
C CYS A 89 -11.26 19.50 1.74
N LYS A 90 -10.05 19.86 2.19
CA LYS A 90 -8.88 20.03 1.33
C LYS A 90 -8.24 18.67 1.05
N MET A 91 -7.66 18.50 -0.13
CA MET A 91 -6.96 17.27 -0.48
C MET A 91 -5.45 17.50 -0.35
N ARG A 92 -4.74 16.60 0.33
CA ARG A 92 -3.28 16.59 0.44
C ARG A 92 -2.75 15.25 -0.02
N ILE A 93 -1.73 15.26 -0.87
CA ILE A 93 -1.12 14.05 -1.44
C ILE A 93 0.31 13.99 -0.96
N PHE A 94 0.62 12.92 -0.24
CA PHE A 94 1.96 12.56 0.22
C PHE A 94 2.45 11.41 -0.65
N THR A 95 3.44 11.67 -1.51
CA THR A 95 4.11 10.64 -2.30
C THR A 95 5.43 10.26 -1.66
N VAL A 96 5.79 8.98 -1.68
CA VAL A 96 7.04 8.52 -1.07
C VAL A 96 8.14 8.40 -2.13
N ALA A 97 9.29 9.02 -1.88
CA ALA A 97 10.48 8.93 -2.74
C ALA A 97 11.63 8.23 -2.00
N GLN A 98 12.44 7.47 -2.74
CA GLN A 98 13.69 6.89 -2.24
C GLN A 98 14.84 7.90 -2.33
N MET A 99 15.93 7.66 -1.61
CA MET A 99 17.08 8.57 -1.54
C MET A 99 17.78 8.80 -2.89
N ASP A 100 17.63 7.87 -3.81
CA ASP A 100 18.16 7.90 -5.18
C ASP A 100 17.17 8.48 -6.21
N ASP A 101 15.93 8.76 -5.80
CA ASP A 101 14.90 9.33 -6.67
C ASP A 101 15.05 10.86 -6.79
N ASN A 102 14.58 11.42 -7.91
CA ASN A 102 14.52 12.87 -8.08
C ASN A 102 13.24 13.44 -7.44
N SER A 103 13.25 13.61 -6.12
CA SER A 103 12.11 14.11 -5.33
C SER A 103 11.59 15.48 -5.81
N ILE A 104 12.49 16.36 -6.27
CA ILE A 104 12.12 17.67 -6.81
C ILE A 104 11.34 17.53 -8.13
N GLN A 105 11.80 16.68 -9.04
CA GLN A 105 11.11 16.45 -10.32
C GLN A 105 9.78 15.74 -10.10
N MET A 106 9.75 14.74 -9.22
CA MET A 106 8.53 14.02 -8.85
C MET A 106 7.45 14.97 -8.34
N LYS A 107 7.82 15.92 -7.46
CA LYS A 107 6.89 16.96 -6.98
C LYS A 107 6.35 17.81 -8.12
N LYS A 108 7.21 18.30 -9.01
CA LYS A 108 6.82 19.15 -10.14
C LYS A 108 5.89 18.42 -11.11
N ASP A 109 6.22 17.18 -11.47
CA ASP A 109 5.41 16.39 -12.39
C ASP A 109 4.03 16.08 -11.81
N LEU A 110 3.96 15.74 -10.51
CA LEU A 110 2.69 15.49 -9.83
C LEU A 110 1.83 16.76 -9.72
N GLN A 111 2.44 17.92 -9.45
CA GLN A 111 1.73 19.20 -9.47
C GLN A 111 1.18 19.54 -10.86
N MET A 112 2.00 19.36 -11.90
CA MET A 112 1.58 19.57 -13.30
C MET A 112 0.43 18.64 -13.71
N PHE A 113 0.49 17.39 -13.27
CA PHE A 113 -0.56 16.41 -13.50
C PHE A 113 -1.90 16.81 -12.88
N LEU A 114 -1.88 17.17 -11.60
CA LEU A 114 -3.06 17.66 -10.88
C LEU A 114 -3.64 18.90 -11.55
N TYR A 115 -2.80 19.82 -12.00
CA TYR A 115 -3.20 21.01 -12.74
C TYR A 115 -3.95 20.65 -14.03
N HIS A 116 -3.43 19.72 -14.84
CA HIS A 116 -4.10 19.28 -16.06
C HIS A 116 -5.44 18.59 -15.80
N LEU A 117 -5.56 17.90 -14.66
CA LEU A 117 -6.82 17.27 -14.24
C LEU A 117 -7.77 18.22 -13.51
N ARG A 118 -7.34 19.46 -13.24
CA ARG A 118 -8.08 20.44 -12.42
C ARG A 118 -8.41 19.91 -11.03
N LEU A 119 -7.52 19.10 -10.48
CA LEU A 119 -7.62 18.58 -9.13
C LEU A 119 -6.93 19.54 -8.17
N ASP A 120 -7.72 20.15 -7.30
CA ASP A 120 -7.22 21.03 -6.23
C ASP A 120 -6.68 20.21 -5.06
N ALA A 121 -5.36 19.99 -5.04
CA ALA A 121 -4.64 19.32 -3.97
C ALA A 121 -3.24 19.87 -3.73
N GLU A 122 -2.83 19.81 -2.47
CA GLU A 122 -1.46 20.07 -2.05
C GLU A 122 -0.62 18.80 -2.24
N VAL A 123 0.64 18.96 -2.68
CA VAL A 123 1.56 17.84 -2.91
C VAL A 123 2.81 17.99 -2.04
N GLU A 124 3.12 16.92 -1.32
CA GLU A 124 4.34 16.77 -0.55
C GLU A 124 5.04 15.45 -0.91
N VAL A 125 6.37 15.51 -1.04
CA VAL A 125 7.20 14.33 -1.26
C VAL A 125 7.88 13.99 0.06
N VAL A 126 7.69 12.77 0.54
CA VAL A 126 8.27 12.26 1.78
C VAL A 126 9.39 11.30 1.42
N GLU A 127 10.62 11.63 1.80
CA GLU A 127 11.77 10.78 1.55
C GLU A 127 11.85 9.68 2.61
N MET A 128 11.96 8.42 2.17
CA MET A 128 12.07 7.26 3.04
C MET A 128 13.09 6.26 2.51
N HIS A 129 13.69 5.49 3.42
CA HIS A 129 14.63 4.44 3.03
C HIS A 129 13.89 3.21 2.46
N ASP A 130 14.49 2.47 1.53
CA ASP A 130 13.88 1.28 0.91
C ASP A 130 13.42 0.24 1.94
N SER A 131 14.16 0.08 3.04
CA SER A 131 13.76 -0.80 4.15
C SER A 131 12.40 -0.44 4.75
N ASP A 132 12.05 0.84 4.73
CA ASP A 132 10.90 1.40 5.45
C ASP A 132 9.62 1.39 4.59
N ILE A 133 9.76 1.06 3.29
CA ILE A 133 8.64 0.85 2.37
C ILE A 133 8.65 -0.53 1.70
N SER A 134 9.57 -1.40 2.10
CA SER A 134 9.80 -2.70 1.46
C SER A 134 8.55 -3.61 1.37
N ALA A 135 7.60 -3.49 2.30
CA ALA A 135 6.35 -4.23 2.28
C ALA A 135 5.43 -3.86 1.10
N PHE A 136 5.55 -2.63 0.61
CA PHE A 136 4.77 -2.09 -0.51
C PHE A 136 5.48 -2.29 -1.84
N THR A 137 6.81 -2.21 -1.85
CA THR A 137 7.62 -2.27 -3.06
C THR A 137 7.97 -3.71 -3.49
N TYR A 138 7.76 -4.72 -2.65
CA TYR A 138 8.16 -6.10 -2.93
C TYR A 138 7.45 -6.72 -4.15
N GLU A 139 6.19 -6.37 -4.41
CA GLU A 139 5.45 -6.87 -5.60
C GLU A 139 5.83 -6.12 -6.91
N LYS A 140 6.70 -5.10 -6.84
CA LYS A 140 7.00 -4.18 -7.97
C LYS A 140 7.50 -4.87 -9.24
N THR A 141 8.29 -5.94 -9.17
CA THR A 141 8.97 -6.40 -10.40
C THR A 141 8.04 -7.17 -11.36
N LEU A 142 7.19 -8.08 -10.87
CA LEU A 142 6.42 -8.97 -11.76
C LEU A 142 5.09 -8.33 -12.24
N VAL A 143 4.44 -7.56 -11.38
CA VAL A 143 3.12 -6.95 -11.67
C VAL A 143 3.28 -5.75 -12.61
N MET A 144 4.38 -5.01 -12.50
CA MET A 144 4.62 -3.83 -13.35
C MET A 144 4.98 -4.19 -14.80
N GLU A 145 5.74 -5.26 -15.03
CA GLU A 145 6.02 -5.74 -16.40
C GLU A 145 4.73 -6.17 -17.11
N GLN A 146 3.88 -6.94 -16.42
CA GLN A 146 2.56 -7.33 -16.94
C GLN A 146 1.68 -6.11 -17.21
N ARG A 147 1.70 -5.11 -16.32
CA ARG A 147 0.97 -3.85 -16.53
C ARG A 147 1.51 -3.07 -17.72
N SER A 148 2.83 -2.97 -17.91
CA SER A 148 3.43 -2.31 -19.06
C SER A 148 3.02 -2.99 -20.37
N GLN A 149 2.97 -4.33 -20.38
CA GLN A 149 2.48 -5.09 -21.53
C GLN A 149 0.99 -4.83 -21.79
N MET A 150 0.16 -4.81 -20.74
CA MET A 150 -1.27 -4.49 -20.84
C MET A 150 -1.49 -3.08 -21.43
N LEU A 151 -0.79 -2.07 -20.93
CA LEU A 151 -0.90 -0.69 -21.43
C LEU A 151 -0.48 -0.57 -22.90
N LYS A 152 0.54 -1.33 -23.33
CA LYS A 152 0.93 -1.41 -24.75
C LYS A 152 -0.17 -2.03 -25.61
N GLN A 153 -0.88 -3.04 -25.10
CA GLN A 153 -2.01 -3.67 -25.81
C GLN A 153 -3.24 -2.76 -25.90
N MET A 154 -3.47 -1.88 -24.92
CA MET A 154 -4.63 -0.97 -24.89
C MET A 154 -4.58 0.16 -25.94
N GLN A 155 -3.45 0.34 -26.66
CA GLN A 155 -3.30 1.35 -27.71
C GLN A 155 -3.71 2.78 -27.28
N LEU A 156 -3.43 3.16 -26.03
CA LEU A 156 -3.75 4.49 -25.49
C LEU A 156 -3.10 5.59 -26.33
N SER A 157 -3.86 6.65 -26.62
CA SER A 157 -3.34 7.87 -27.22
C SER A 157 -2.27 8.50 -26.33
N ARG A 158 -1.42 9.35 -26.92
CA ARG A 158 -0.41 10.09 -26.15
C ARG A 158 -1.04 10.90 -25.01
N THR A 159 -2.18 11.54 -25.27
CA THR A 159 -2.93 12.33 -24.30
C THR A 159 -3.51 11.50 -23.16
N GLU A 160 -3.96 10.27 -23.44
CA GLU A 160 -4.47 9.37 -22.38
C GLU A 160 -3.34 8.83 -21.52
N ARG A 161 -2.19 8.52 -22.13
CA ARG A 161 -0.99 8.08 -21.41
C ARG A 161 -0.46 9.16 -20.48
N GLU A 162 -0.44 10.42 -20.92
CA GLU A 162 -0.05 11.56 -20.08
C GLU A 162 -1.02 11.83 -18.91
N ARG A 163 -2.23 11.25 -18.95
CA ARG A 163 -3.25 11.36 -17.89
C ARG A 163 -3.28 10.15 -16.93
N GLU A 164 -2.41 9.18 -17.11
CA GLU A 164 -2.27 8.06 -16.16
C GLU A 164 -1.32 8.46 -15.03
N ALA A 165 -1.88 8.66 -13.83
CA ALA A 165 -1.12 9.10 -12.64
C ALA A 165 0.13 8.25 -12.40
N GLN A 166 -0.01 6.93 -12.57
CA GLN A 166 1.05 5.97 -12.25
C GLN A 166 2.36 6.20 -13.02
N LEU A 167 2.27 6.62 -14.29
CA LEU A 167 3.45 6.79 -15.13
C LEU A 167 4.36 7.92 -14.66
N ILE A 168 3.83 8.88 -13.90
CA ILE A 168 4.61 9.98 -13.32
C ILE A 168 5.51 9.49 -12.19
N HIS A 169 4.97 8.61 -11.33
CA HIS A 169 5.75 7.99 -10.27
C HIS A 169 6.84 7.11 -10.88
N ASP A 170 6.47 6.23 -11.83
CA ASP A 170 7.39 5.25 -12.42
C ASP A 170 8.56 5.90 -13.16
N ARG A 171 8.34 7.04 -13.84
CA ARG A 171 9.38 7.77 -14.56
C ARG A 171 10.46 8.35 -13.63
N ASN A 172 10.08 8.71 -12.41
CA ASN A 172 10.94 9.42 -11.46
C ASN A 172 11.61 8.49 -10.44
N THR A 173 11.29 7.20 -10.46
CA THR A 173 11.91 6.19 -9.59
C THR A 173 13.19 5.60 -10.21
N ALA A 174 14.34 5.71 -9.55
CA ALA A 174 15.64 5.27 -10.07
C ALA A 174 15.74 3.75 -10.30
N SER A 175 14.99 2.96 -9.52
CA SER A 175 14.93 1.50 -9.71
C SER A 175 14.29 1.07 -11.04
N HIS A 176 13.52 1.94 -11.72
CA HIS A 176 13.05 1.71 -13.10
C HIS A 176 14.14 1.91 -14.14
N ALA A 177 15.04 2.88 -13.95
CA ALA A 177 16.15 3.11 -14.87
C ALA A 177 17.15 1.94 -14.84
N ALA A 178 17.39 1.36 -13.67
CA ALA A 178 18.35 0.26 -13.49
C ALA A 178 17.87 -1.11 -14.00
N LEU A 179 16.55 -1.34 -14.10
CA LEU A 179 15.99 -2.59 -14.65
C LEU A 179 16.16 -2.69 -16.18
N ASN A 180 16.33 -1.56 -16.88
CA ASN A 180 16.60 -1.56 -18.31
C ASN A 180 18.05 -1.97 -18.65
N ASP A 181 18.98 -1.89 -17.69
CA ASP A 181 20.43 -2.10 -17.91
C ASP A 181 21.00 -3.40 -17.34
N LYS A 182 20.27 -4.15 -16.50
CA LYS A 182 20.78 -5.39 -15.88
C LYS A 182 19.97 -6.62 -16.27
N ALA A 183 20.14 -7.04 -17.52
CA ALA A 183 19.68 -8.36 -17.99
C ALA A 183 20.54 -9.55 -17.46
N ASN A 184 21.65 -9.32 -16.74
CA ASN A 184 22.57 -10.41 -16.32
C ASN A 184 23.22 -10.19 -14.93
N ALA A 185 22.42 -10.11 -13.86
CA ALA A 185 22.98 -10.21 -12.51
C ALA A 185 22.18 -11.21 -11.65
N THR A 186 22.88 -12.22 -11.13
CA THR A 186 22.38 -13.25 -10.22
C THR A 186 21.67 -12.64 -9.01
N PRO A 187 20.49 -13.16 -8.59
CA PRO A 187 19.72 -12.52 -7.54
C PRO A 187 20.19 -13.00 -6.16
N ASP A 188 21.19 -12.32 -5.60
CA ASP A 188 21.44 -12.38 -4.15
C ASP A 188 20.49 -11.42 -3.39
N ARG A 189 19.21 -11.40 -3.80
CA ARG A 189 18.15 -10.63 -3.17
C ARG A 189 17.49 -11.50 -2.11
N VAL A 190 17.58 -11.08 -0.85
CA VAL A 190 16.92 -11.74 0.28
C VAL A 190 15.42 -11.79 0.00
N HIS A 191 14.91 -13.02 -0.14
CA HIS A 191 13.51 -13.30 -0.43
C HIS A 191 12.68 -12.93 0.80
N MET A 192 11.84 -11.90 0.72
CA MET A 192 10.97 -11.47 1.83
C MET A 192 9.73 -12.38 1.91
N THR A 193 9.93 -13.66 2.22
CA THR A 193 8.84 -14.59 2.51
C THR A 193 8.17 -14.23 3.82
N TRP A 194 6.85 -14.21 3.81
CA TRP A 194 6.02 -14.03 5.00
C TRP A 194 6.16 -15.15 6.04
N THR A 195 7.06 -16.10 5.77
CA THR A 195 7.39 -17.29 6.55
C THR A 195 8.90 -17.60 6.50
N LYS A 196 9.29 -18.57 7.34
CA LYS A 196 10.63 -18.96 7.84
C LYS A 196 11.72 -19.39 6.84
N GLU A 197 11.57 -19.21 5.53
CA GLU A 197 12.45 -19.88 4.57
C GLU A 197 13.67 -19.05 4.16
N LYS A 198 14.75 -19.15 4.96
CA LYS A 198 16.14 -19.16 4.47
C LYS A 198 17.16 -19.86 5.40
N PHE A 199 16.75 -20.50 6.50
CA PHE A 199 17.72 -21.10 7.46
C PHE A 199 17.67 -22.62 7.64
N PHE A 200 16.71 -23.33 7.02
CA PHE A 200 16.60 -24.79 7.20
C PHE A 200 17.47 -25.62 6.25
N THR A 201 17.80 -25.10 5.07
CA THR A 201 18.57 -25.86 4.06
C THR A 201 20.06 -25.98 4.39
N GLU A 202 20.61 -25.09 5.21
CA GLU A 202 22.05 -25.11 5.58
C GLU A 202 22.33 -25.91 6.87
N ARG A 203 21.33 -26.09 7.74
CA ARG A 203 21.54 -26.64 9.10
C ARG A 203 21.29 -28.15 9.22
N ASN A 204 20.66 -28.76 8.21
CA ASN A 204 20.31 -30.18 8.22
C ASN A 204 21.44 -31.13 7.79
N ARG A 205 22.67 -30.63 7.60
CA ARG A 205 23.86 -31.48 7.38
C ARG A 205 24.63 -31.83 8.65
N HIS A 206 24.30 -31.22 9.79
CA HIS A 206 25.05 -31.44 11.03
C HIS A 206 24.18 -31.28 12.29
N ARG A 207 23.49 -32.37 12.68
CA ARG A 207 23.39 -32.87 14.06
C ARG A 207 22.28 -33.91 14.17
N GLU A 208 22.68 -35.17 14.15
CA GLU A 208 22.00 -36.19 14.94
C GLU A 208 22.42 -36.04 16.42
N ALA A 209 21.52 -36.51 17.29
CA ALA A 209 21.63 -36.71 18.75
C ALA A 209 21.32 -35.52 19.70
N ASN A 210 20.38 -35.83 20.61
CA ASN A 210 19.98 -35.19 21.87
C ASN A 210 18.90 -34.09 21.83
N VAL A 211 17.64 -34.57 21.92
CA VAL A 211 16.43 -33.82 22.27
C VAL A 211 16.35 -33.68 23.79
N GLY A 212 16.28 -32.45 24.31
CA GLY A 212 16.04 -32.22 25.74
C GLY A 212 16.30 -30.78 26.21
N VAL A 213 15.21 -30.06 26.49
CA VAL A 213 15.10 -28.94 27.47
C VAL A 213 15.77 -27.59 27.12
N ARG A 214 16.53 -27.45 26.03
CA ARG A 214 17.16 -26.15 25.66
C ARG A 214 16.34 -25.21 24.77
N ASP A 215 15.16 -25.61 24.31
CA ASP A 215 14.39 -24.85 23.31
C ASP A 215 13.46 -23.76 23.87
N ILE A 216 13.36 -23.61 25.18
CA ILE A 216 12.47 -22.59 25.81
C ILE A 216 13.11 -21.19 25.84
N PHE A 217 14.45 -21.11 25.93
CA PHE A 217 15.17 -19.82 26.07
C PHE A 217 15.80 -19.29 24.77
N ASN A 218 15.51 -19.91 23.62
CA ASN A 218 16.15 -19.56 22.35
C ASN A 218 15.17 -19.12 21.25
N MET A 219 14.04 -18.50 21.64
CA MET A 219 13.20 -17.73 20.70
C MET A 219 13.91 -16.41 20.35
N LYS A 220 14.90 -16.48 19.44
CA LYS A 220 15.36 -15.26 18.77
C LYS A 220 14.22 -14.72 17.90
N PRO A 221 13.85 -13.44 18.02
CA PRO A 221 12.84 -12.84 17.16
C PRO A 221 13.21 -13.05 15.69
N ASN A 222 12.25 -13.47 14.87
CA ASN A 222 12.47 -13.67 13.44
C ASN A 222 12.85 -12.32 12.81
N GLN A 223 14.09 -12.19 12.31
CA GLN A 223 14.60 -10.94 11.74
C GLN A 223 13.72 -10.38 10.61
N SER A 224 13.04 -11.24 9.83
CA SER A 224 12.11 -10.79 8.78
C SER A 224 10.83 -10.16 9.35
N ASN A 225 10.28 -10.72 10.43
CA ASN A 225 9.12 -10.15 11.12
C ASN A 225 9.50 -8.86 11.84
N VAL A 226 10.67 -8.82 12.49
CA VAL A 226 11.20 -7.59 13.13
C VAL A 226 11.40 -6.49 12.08
N ARG A 227 11.95 -6.83 10.91
CA ARG A 227 12.15 -5.85 9.83
C ARG A 227 10.83 -5.31 9.30
N ARG A 228 9.81 -6.17 9.11
CA ARG A 228 8.46 -5.73 8.70
C ARG A 228 7.79 -4.84 9.75
N MET A 229 7.94 -5.18 11.03
CA MET A 229 7.41 -4.37 12.11
C MET A 229 8.08 -2.98 12.12
N HIS A 230 9.40 -2.94 11.92
CA HIS A 230 10.14 -1.67 11.77
C HIS A 230 9.64 -0.85 10.57
N THR A 231 9.38 -1.49 9.42
CA THR A 231 8.76 -0.84 8.24
C THR A 231 7.41 -0.22 8.60
N ALA A 232 6.50 -0.98 9.25
CA ALA A 232 5.19 -0.47 9.65
C ALA A 232 5.31 0.72 10.60
N VAL A 233 6.18 0.62 11.61
CA VAL A 233 6.40 1.69 12.60
C VAL A 233 6.93 2.95 11.93
N LYS A 234 7.97 2.85 11.09
CA LYS A 234 8.59 4.02 10.44
C LYS A 234 7.62 4.74 9.49
N LEU A 235 6.86 3.98 8.72
CA LEU A 235 5.83 4.56 7.87
C LEU A 235 4.71 5.18 8.71
N ASN A 236 4.25 4.51 9.77
CA ASN A 236 3.23 5.05 10.64
C ASN A 236 3.69 6.35 11.34
N GLU A 237 4.93 6.41 11.82
CA GLU A 237 5.53 7.63 12.39
C GLU A 237 5.41 8.82 11.41
N ALA A 238 5.74 8.60 10.13
CA ALA A 238 5.61 9.63 9.10
C ALA A 238 4.14 10.01 8.85
N VAL A 239 3.24 9.02 8.77
CA VAL A 239 1.80 9.24 8.54
C VAL A 239 1.18 10.02 9.68
N VAL A 240 1.34 9.56 10.92
CA VAL A 240 0.79 10.20 12.12
C VAL A 240 1.33 11.63 12.25
N SER A 241 2.64 11.85 12.03
CA SER A 241 3.23 13.18 12.18
C SER A 241 2.61 14.26 11.28
N LYS A 242 1.99 13.88 10.15
CA LYS A 242 1.40 14.80 9.18
C LYS A 242 -0.12 14.72 9.11
N SER A 243 -0.70 13.57 9.44
CA SER A 243 -2.09 13.21 9.13
C SER A 243 -2.92 12.79 10.35
N GLN A 244 -2.42 12.95 11.58
CA GLN A 244 -3.17 12.59 12.80
C GLN A 244 -4.53 13.31 12.91
N GLU A 245 -4.59 14.59 12.53
CA GLU A 245 -5.82 15.41 12.57
C GLU A 245 -6.63 15.36 11.27
N ALA A 246 -6.19 14.56 10.28
CA ALA A 246 -6.89 14.44 9.01
C ALA A 246 -8.29 13.88 9.21
N GLN A 247 -9.25 14.37 8.40
CA GLN A 247 -10.61 13.85 8.42
C GLN A 247 -10.70 12.46 7.77
N LEU A 248 -9.77 12.10 6.90
CA LEU A 248 -9.66 10.78 6.32
C LEU A 248 -8.24 10.57 5.82
N VAL A 249 -7.65 9.42 6.14
CA VAL A 249 -6.35 8.99 5.61
C VAL A 249 -6.57 7.83 4.65
N LEU A 250 -6.15 7.98 3.40
CA LEU A 250 -6.10 6.90 2.42
C LEU A 250 -4.67 6.37 2.33
N LEU A 251 -4.53 5.06 2.44
CA LEU A 251 -3.24 4.36 2.39
C LEU A 251 -3.35 3.19 1.41
N ASN A 252 -2.26 2.87 0.73
CA ASN A 252 -2.17 1.61 0.01
C ASN A 252 -2.26 0.43 1.00
N MET A 253 -2.86 -0.68 0.58
CA MET A 253 -2.84 -1.94 1.34
C MET A 253 -1.78 -2.89 0.73
N PRO A 254 -0.77 -3.32 1.50
CA PRO A 254 0.22 -4.30 1.02
C PRO A 254 -0.44 -5.64 0.71
N GLY A 255 0.18 -6.44 -0.14
CA GLY A 255 -0.34 -7.76 -0.53
C GLY A 255 -0.36 -8.75 0.63
N PRO A 256 -1.39 -9.61 0.71
CA PRO A 256 -1.42 -10.65 1.72
C PRO A 256 -0.26 -11.63 1.50
N PRO A 257 0.22 -12.29 2.56
CA PRO A 257 1.31 -13.25 2.47
C PRO A 257 0.95 -14.42 1.55
N ARG A 258 1.87 -15.02 0.78
CA ARG A 258 1.50 -16.21 -0.03
C ARG A 258 1.17 -17.43 0.83
N ASN A 259 1.91 -17.62 1.93
CA ASN A 259 1.69 -18.69 2.90
C ASN A 259 0.79 -18.19 4.04
N ARG A 260 -0.10 -19.06 4.53
CA ARG A 260 -1.04 -18.82 5.63
C ARG A 260 -0.36 -18.68 6.99
N ASP A 261 0.84 -19.24 7.21
CA ASP A 261 1.55 -19.05 8.50
C ASP A 261 1.96 -17.58 8.75
N GLY A 262 1.96 -16.75 7.70
CA GLY A 262 2.24 -15.32 7.79
C GLY A 262 1.03 -14.45 8.08
N ASP A 263 -0.17 -15.03 8.12
CA ASP A 263 -1.44 -14.29 8.15
C ASP A 263 -1.58 -13.41 9.41
N GLU A 264 -1.18 -13.92 10.58
CA GLU A 264 -1.21 -13.16 11.83
C GLU A 264 -0.23 -11.98 11.81
N ASN A 265 1.00 -12.20 11.32
CA ASN A 265 1.99 -11.13 11.17
C ASN A 265 1.51 -10.02 10.20
N TYR A 266 0.72 -10.40 9.19
CA TYR A 266 0.10 -9.45 8.27
C TYR A 266 -0.97 -8.60 8.96
N MET A 267 -1.81 -9.20 9.80
CA MET A 267 -2.78 -8.46 10.63
C MET A 267 -2.07 -7.48 11.57
N GLU A 268 -1.04 -7.94 12.27
CA GLU A 268 -0.25 -7.08 13.17
C GLU A 268 0.40 -5.91 12.42
N PHE A 269 0.97 -6.18 11.24
CA PHE A 269 1.56 -5.14 10.40
C PHE A 269 0.54 -4.04 10.05
N LEU A 270 -0.67 -4.43 9.62
CA LEU A 270 -1.72 -3.49 9.26
C LEU A 270 -2.24 -2.71 10.48
N GLU A 271 -2.34 -3.36 11.64
CA GLU A 271 -2.73 -2.70 12.88
C GLU A 271 -1.73 -1.59 13.26
N VAL A 272 -0.44 -1.90 13.25
CA VAL A 272 0.64 -0.94 13.56
C VAL A 272 0.70 0.18 12.53
N LEU A 273 0.49 -0.13 11.25
CA LEU A 273 0.47 0.87 10.18
C LEU A 273 -0.64 1.92 10.36
N MET A 274 -1.76 1.54 10.98
CA MET A 274 -2.94 2.42 11.15
C MET A 274 -3.10 2.94 12.58
N GLU A 275 -2.13 2.69 13.45
CA GLU A 275 -2.20 3.05 14.86
C GLU A 275 -2.12 4.57 15.04
N GLY A 276 -3.01 5.13 15.86
CA GLY A 276 -3.08 6.57 16.13
C GLY A 276 -3.86 7.38 15.09
N LEU A 277 -4.41 6.74 14.06
CA LEU A 277 -5.25 7.39 13.03
C LEU A 277 -6.74 7.18 13.32
N ASN A 278 -7.54 8.23 13.09
CA ASN A 278 -8.98 8.17 13.33
C ASN A 278 -9.73 7.41 12.24
N ARG A 279 -9.85 7.96 11.02
CA ARG A 279 -10.53 7.30 9.90
C ARG A 279 -9.51 6.92 8.84
N VAL A 280 -9.42 5.63 8.56
CA VAL A 280 -8.49 5.09 7.57
C VAL A 280 -9.27 4.30 6.53
N LEU A 281 -8.92 4.52 5.26
CA LEU A 281 -9.34 3.69 4.14
C LEU A 281 -8.11 3.08 3.50
N LEU A 282 -7.89 1.79 3.72
CA LEU A 282 -6.87 1.03 3.00
C LEU A 282 -7.40 0.69 1.60
N VAL A 283 -6.54 0.86 0.60
CA VAL A 283 -6.92 0.70 -0.81
C VAL A 283 -5.93 -0.22 -1.52
N ARG A 284 -6.46 -1.24 -2.21
CA ARG A 284 -5.70 -2.14 -3.10
C ARG A 284 -6.36 -2.16 -4.47
N GLY A 285 -5.60 -1.89 -5.52
CA GLY A 285 -6.08 -2.12 -6.90
C GLY A 285 -6.05 -3.60 -7.27
N GLY A 286 -6.91 -4.01 -8.20
CA GLY A 286 -6.93 -5.33 -8.83
C GLY A 286 -5.84 -5.53 -9.90
N GLY A 287 -5.11 -4.47 -10.25
CA GLY A 287 -3.98 -4.48 -11.19
C GLY A 287 -4.38 -4.25 -12.65
N ARG A 288 -5.66 -3.95 -12.90
CA ARG A 288 -6.23 -3.70 -14.25
C ARG A 288 -6.78 -2.29 -14.41
N GLU A 289 -6.76 -1.51 -13.34
CA GLU A 289 -7.29 -0.15 -13.31
C GLU A 289 -6.37 0.79 -14.09
N VAL A 290 -6.98 1.47 -15.05
CA VAL A 290 -6.36 2.56 -15.80
C VAL A 290 -7.33 3.73 -15.77
N ILE A 291 -6.95 4.78 -15.04
CA ILE A 291 -7.76 5.98 -14.89
C ILE A 291 -7.10 7.09 -15.70
N THR A 292 -7.78 7.51 -16.76
CA THR A 292 -7.34 8.57 -17.68
C THR A 292 -8.27 9.78 -17.68
N ILE A 293 -9.42 9.66 -17.01
CA ILE A 293 -10.45 10.68 -16.91
C ILE A 293 -10.93 10.76 -15.45
N TYR A 294 -10.96 11.98 -14.94
CA TYR A 294 -11.53 12.32 -13.64
C TYR A 294 -12.74 13.21 -13.95
N SER A 295 -13.95 12.69 -13.72
CA SER A 295 -15.23 13.34 -14.07
C SER A 295 -16.09 13.57 -12.83
#